data_AF-A0A396C6W0-F1
#
_entry.id   AF-A0A396C6W0-F1
#
_cell.length_a   1.000
_cell.length_b   1.000
_cell.length_c   1.000
_cell.angle_alpha   90.00
_cell.angle_beta   90.00
_cell.angle_gamma   90.00
#
_symmetry.space_group_name_H-M   'P 1'
#
loop_
_entity.id
_entity.type
_entity.pdbx_description
1 polymer ?
#
loop_
_entity_poly.entity_id
_entity_poly.type
_entity_poly.pdbx_seq_one_letter_code
_entity_poly.pdbx_strand_id
1 'polypeptide(L)'
;MTYGVYLAPHDISGHNVCPCSQNCSKYCLNGSGRNKIELLVNREGGPIQTSRIKKTKLFFEDRNAFMQLLIHEINQSKKKAEMESMKFAIRLNCTSDISLEDFVLEGKNILQLFPDTQFYDYTKVPERLQLLEQYHNYDLTFSFDGENWDTCKVVLDRGIRVAIVFENMLPDEFKGYKVIDANKDDARFLDEGGIICGLTYKRVANDYINGTFHRPETTFITRNNK
;
A
#
# COMPACT_ATOMS: atom_id res chain seq x y z
N MET A 1 -7.24 -5.22 -14.29
CA MET A 1 -7.41 -3.80 -13.94
C MET A 1 -7.56 -3.68 -12.44
N THR A 2 -6.78 -2.81 -11.79
CA THR A 2 -6.91 -2.51 -10.36
C THR A 2 -7.49 -1.10 -10.21
N TYR A 3 -8.57 -0.96 -9.44
CA TYR A 3 -8.98 0.34 -8.91
C TYR A 3 -8.27 0.60 -7.59
N GLY A 4 -7.72 1.79 -7.41
CA GLY A 4 -7.06 2.10 -6.15
C GLY A 4 -7.18 3.55 -5.72
N VAL A 5 -7.08 3.76 -4.42
CA VAL A 5 -7.25 5.06 -3.78
C VAL A 5 -5.93 5.54 -3.19
N TYR A 6 -5.54 6.76 -3.55
CA TYR A 6 -4.41 7.44 -2.94
C TYR A 6 -4.91 8.47 -1.94
N LEU A 7 -4.73 8.16 -0.66
CA LEU A 7 -4.92 9.09 0.45
C LEU A 7 -3.59 9.78 0.82
N ALA A 8 -3.65 10.89 1.53
CA ALA A 8 -2.47 11.57 2.05
C ALA A 8 -1.86 10.67 3.13
N PRO A 9 -0.57 10.28 3.00
CA PRO A 9 0.03 9.29 3.88
C PRO A 9 0.28 9.86 5.28
N HIS A 10 0.47 8.95 6.24
CA HIS A 10 0.78 9.29 7.62
C HIS A 10 -0.23 10.30 8.17
N ASP A 11 0.20 11.47 8.63
CA ASP A 11 -0.59 12.52 9.25
C ASP A 11 -0.62 13.81 8.42
N ILE A 12 -0.20 13.79 7.15
CA ILE A 12 -0.05 15.01 6.32
C ILE A 12 -1.39 15.75 6.14
N SER A 13 -2.53 15.06 6.20
CA SER A 13 -3.85 15.71 6.15
C SER A 13 -4.35 16.24 7.50
N GLY A 14 -3.63 15.97 8.60
CA GLY A 14 -4.09 16.15 9.98
C GLY A 14 -4.74 14.89 10.59
N HIS A 15 -4.84 13.79 9.85
CA HIS A 15 -5.38 12.51 10.32
C HIS A 15 -4.39 11.39 10.04
N ASN A 16 -4.15 10.51 11.02
CA ASN A 16 -3.24 9.37 10.83
C ASN A 16 -3.91 8.24 10.04
N VAL A 17 -3.44 7.97 8.82
CA VAL A 17 -3.91 6.86 7.97
C VAL A 17 -2.95 5.66 7.93
N CYS A 18 -1.80 5.73 8.60
CA CYS A 18 -0.79 4.66 8.64
C CYS A 18 -0.27 4.48 10.07
N PRO A 19 -1.01 3.78 10.96
CA PRO A 19 -0.72 3.74 12.38
C PRO A 19 0.64 3.11 12.71
N CYS A 20 1.08 2.11 11.94
CA CYS A 20 2.38 1.46 12.11
C CYS A 20 3.44 1.99 11.13
N SER A 21 3.36 3.25 10.69
CA SER A 21 4.25 3.78 9.64
C SER A 21 5.73 3.75 10.02
N GLN A 22 6.11 3.98 11.28
CA GLN A 22 7.49 3.90 11.78
C GLN A 22 8.53 4.40 10.76
N ASN A 23 9.48 3.55 10.35
CA ASN A 23 10.52 3.87 9.37
C ASN A 23 10.02 4.16 7.95
N CYS A 24 8.87 3.62 7.53
CA CYS A 24 8.40 3.78 6.16
C CYS A 24 7.83 5.18 5.87
N SER A 25 7.45 5.95 6.90
CA SER A 25 6.90 7.31 6.74
C SER A 25 7.89 8.25 6.03
N LYS A 26 9.17 8.21 6.42
CA LYS A 26 10.26 9.04 5.85
C LYS A 26 10.54 8.71 4.39
N TYR A 27 10.38 7.44 4.02
CA TYR A 27 10.64 6.89 2.68
C TYR A 27 9.36 6.56 1.92
N CYS A 28 8.25 7.22 2.28
CA CYS A 28 6.93 6.87 1.78
C CYS A 28 6.86 6.94 0.26
N LEU A 29 6.27 5.91 -0.35
CA LEU A 29 6.07 5.82 -1.80
C LEU A 29 5.23 7.00 -2.35
N ASN A 30 4.49 7.71 -1.50
CA ASN A 30 3.87 8.99 -1.83
C ASN A 30 4.85 9.98 -2.46
N GLY A 31 6.11 10.00 -2.02
CA GLY A 31 7.17 10.86 -2.55
C GLY A 31 7.83 10.35 -3.84
N SER A 32 7.31 9.28 -4.45
CA SER A 32 7.85 8.67 -5.69
C SER A 32 7.00 9.01 -6.93
N GLY A 33 7.39 8.47 -8.08
CA GLY A 33 6.63 8.59 -9.33
C GLY A 33 6.37 10.04 -9.75
N ARG A 34 5.14 10.33 -10.22
CA ARG A 34 4.74 11.68 -10.65
C ARG A 34 4.73 12.70 -9.50
N ASN A 35 4.34 12.26 -8.30
CA ASN A 35 4.32 13.14 -7.14
C ASN A 35 5.74 13.54 -6.69
N LYS A 36 6.75 12.71 -6.96
CA LYS A 36 8.16 13.10 -6.76
C LYS A 36 8.49 14.39 -7.51
N ILE A 37 8.12 14.46 -8.79
CA ILE A 37 8.43 15.62 -9.63
C ILE A 37 7.79 16.88 -9.04
N GLU A 38 6.53 16.79 -8.63
CA GLU A 38 5.81 17.87 -7.96
C GLU A 38 6.53 18.32 -6.67
N LEU A 39 6.94 17.37 -5.83
CA LEU A 39 7.62 17.64 -4.56
C LEU A 39 9.06 18.15 -4.71
N LEU A 40 9.75 17.81 -5.80
CA LEU A 40 11.07 18.36 -6.11
C LEU A 40 10.98 19.82 -6.56
N VAL A 41 9.86 20.23 -7.17
CA VAL A 41 9.59 21.62 -7.58
C VAL A 41 9.02 22.44 -6.43
N ASN A 42 8.03 21.91 -5.72
CA ASN A 42 7.42 22.53 -4.54
C ASN A 42 7.32 21.55 -3.38
N ARG A 43 8.13 21.76 -2.34
CA ARG A 43 8.16 20.92 -1.14
C ARG A 43 6.88 20.96 -0.32
N GLU A 44 6.13 22.06 -0.41
CA GLU A 44 4.83 22.21 0.28
C GLU A 44 3.71 21.40 -0.41
N GLY A 45 3.98 20.89 -1.63
CA GLY A 45 3.04 20.10 -2.43
C GLY A 45 2.37 20.91 -3.53
N GLY A 46 1.62 20.20 -4.36
CA GLY A 46 0.87 20.78 -5.47
C GLY A 46 -0.46 20.05 -5.67
N PRO A 47 -0.95 19.95 -6.91
CA PRO A 47 -2.26 19.37 -7.20
C PRO A 47 -2.44 17.93 -6.72
N ILE A 48 -1.41 17.08 -6.82
CA ILE A 48 -1.49 15.68 -6.39
C ILE A 48 -1.61 15.61 -4.86
N GLN A 49 -0.73 16.29 -4.13
CA GLN A 49 -0.79 16.33 -2.66
C GLN A 49 -2.11 16.93 -2.17
N THR A 50 -2.56 18.02 -2.78
CA THR A 50 -3.83 18.66 -2.43
C THR A 50 -5.03 17.74 -2.66
N SER A 51 -5.03 16.98 -3.77
CA SER A 51 -6.08 15.99 -4.04
C SER A 51 -6.10 14.88 -2.98
N ARG A 52 -4.93 14.33 -2.63
CA ARG A 52 -4.78 13.30 -1.59
C ARG A 52 -5.25 13.79 -0.22
N ILE A 53 -4.86 15.02 0.17
CA ILE A 53 -5.30 15.65 1.42
C ILE A 53 -6.82 15.82 1.44
N LYS A 54 -7.41 16.36 0.38
CA LYS A 54 -8.88 16.54 0.28
C LYS A 54 -9.63 15.22 0.40
N LYS A 55 -9.18 14.17 -0.28
CA LYS A 55 -9.78 12.83 -0.18
C LYS A 55 -9.71 12.28 1.24
N THR A 56 -8.58 12.49 1.91
CA THR A 56 -8.36 12.02 3.29
C THR A 56 -9.22 12.78 4.28
N LYS A 57 -9.29 14.11 4.16
CA LYS A 57 -10.21 14.92 4.95
C LYS A 57 -11.65 14.49 4.72
N LEU A 58 -12.08 14.32 3.47
CA LEU A 58 -13.43 13.84 3.17
C LEU A 58 -13.70 12.46 3.83
N PHE A 59 -12.73 11.55 3.80
CA PHE A 59 -12.82 10.26 4.48
C PHE A 59 -13.15 10.43 5.99
N PHE A 60 -12.45 11.32 6.70
CA PHE A 60 -12.66 11.49 8.15
C PHE A 60 -13.78 12.46 8.55
N GLU A 61 -14.00 13.51 7.76
CA GLU A 61 -14.91 14.62 8.06
C GLU A 61 -16.33 14.36 7.51
N ASP A 62 -16.45 13.63 6.39
CA ASP A 62 -17.74 13.23 5.80
C ASP A 62 -17.64 11.84 5.15
N ARG A 63 -17.62 10.82 6.02
CA ARG A 63 -17.56 9.40 5.66
C ARG A 63 -18.60 9.02 4.60
N ASN A 64 -19.84 9.50 4.73
CA ASN A 64 -20.92 9.13 3.83
C ASN A 64 -20.69 9.66 2.41
N ALA A 65 -20.33 10.94 2.27
CA ALA A 65 -20.02 11.52 0.97
C ALA A 65 -18.79 10.84 0.32
N PHE A 66 -17.75 10.56 1.11
CA PHE A 66 -16.59 9.80 0.62
C PHE A 66 -17.00 8.44 0.07
N MET A 67 -17.80 7.68 0.83
CA MET A 67 -18.19 6.32 0.46
C MET A 67 -19.12 6.29 -0.75
N GLN A 68 -20.04 7.25 -0.89
CA GLN A 68 -20.89 7.37 -2.07
C GLN A 68 -20.06 7.59 -3.35
N LEU A 69 -19.07 8.49 -3.29
CA LEU A 69 -18.14 8.73 -4.40
C LEU A 69 -17.29 7.49 -4.70
N LEU A 70 -16.74 6.86 -3.66
CA LEU A 70 -15.93 5.64 -3.79
C LEU A 70 -16.70 4.51 -4.50
N ILE A 71 -17.93 4.22 -4.05
CA ILE A 71 -18.78 3.17 -4.63
C ILE A 71 -19.12 3.51 -6.08
N HIS A 72 -19.40 4.78 -6.38
CA HIS A 72 -19.65 5.21 -7.74
C HIS A 72 -18.44 4.99 -8.65
N GLU A 73 -17.22 5.35 -8.20
CA GLU A 73 -15.98 5.14 -8.95
C GLU A 73 -15.63 3.66 -9.12
N ILE A 74 -15.82 2.82 -8.08
CA ILE A 74 -15.63 1.37 -8.15
C ILE A 74 -16.56 0.76 -9.22
N ASN A 75 -17.85 1.10 -9.19
CA ASN A 75 -18.81 0.57 -10.15
C ASN A 75 -18.50 0.97 -11.60
N GLN A 76 -18.04 2.20 -11.82
CA GLN A 76 -17.58 2.63 -13.15
C GLN A 76 -16.34 1.87 -13.61
N SER A 77 -15.36 1.70 -12.71
CA SER A 77 -14.12 0.99 -13.01
C SER A 77 -14.36 -0.50 -13.29
N LYS A 78 -15.29 -1.13 -12.56
CA LYS A 78 -15.72 -2.51 -12.78
C LYS A 78 -16.34 -2.68 -14.16
N LYS A 79 -17.30 -1.83 -14.54
CA LYS A 79 -17.90 -1.82 -15.89
C LYS A 79 -16.86 -1.64 -16.99
N LYS A 80 -15.88 -0.77 -16.77
CA LYS A 80 -14.78 -0.58 -17.71
C LYS A 80 -13.94 -1.84 -17.87
N ALA A 81 -13.58 -2.50 -16.77
CA ALA A 81 -12.85 -3.76 -16.81
C ALA A 81 -13.62 -4.86 -17.54
N GLU A 82 -14.94 -4.95 -17.34
CA GLU A 82 -15.82 -5.90 -18.06
C GLU A 82 -15.82 -5.63 -19.57
N MET A 83 -15.99 -4.37 -20.00
CA MET A 83 -15.93 -3.99 -21.42
C MET A 83 -14.58 -4.29 -22.06
N GLU A 84 -13.49 -4.16 -21.30
CA GLU A 84 -12.12 -4.46 -21.74
C GLU A 84 -11.73 -5.93 -21.54
N SER A 85 -12.65 -6.80 -21.12
CA SER A 85 -12.39 -8.22 -20.82
C SER A 85 -11.23 -8.46 -19.83
N MET A 86 -11.06 -7.55 -18.87
CA MET A 86 -10.05 -7.62 -17.83
C MET A 86 -10.64 -8.11 -16.50
N LYS A 87 -9.86 -8.89 -15.73
CA LYS A 87 -10.16 -9.14 -14.31
C LYS A 87 -10.10 -7.82 -13.52
N PHE A 88 -11.01 -7.65 -12.57
CA PHE A 88 -11.10 -6.46 -11.72
C PHE A 88 -10.71 -6.78 -10.27
N ALA A 89 -9.89 -5.92 -9.67
CA ALA A 89 -9.50 -6.00 -8.27
C ALA A 89 -9.41 -4.59 -7.66
N ILE A 90 -9.43 -4.49 -6.34
CA ILE A 90 -9.44 -3.23 -5.61
C ILE A 90 -8.29 -3.19 -4.59
N ARG A 91 -7.55 -2.07 -4.57
CA ARG A 91 -6.56 -1.74 -3.54
C ARG A 91 -6.84 -0.34 -3.00
N LEU A 92 -7.53 -0.25 -1.88
CA LEU A 92 -7.89 1.06 -1.30
C LEU A 92 -6.71 1.73 -0.61
N ASN A 93 -5.73 0.95 -0.15
CA ASN A 93 -4.56 1.44 0.57
C ASN A 93 -3.33 1.52 -0.34
N CYS A 94 -3.31 2.47 -1.29
CA CYS A 94 -2.13 2.72 -2.12
C CYS A 94 -1.02 3.48 -1.36
N THR A 95 -1.40 4.48 -0.56
CA THR A 95 -0.49 5.30 0.27
C THR A 95 -1.01 5.48 1.71
N SER A 96 -1.99 4.66 2.10
CA SER A 96 -2.53 4.56 3.44
C SER A 96 -2.39 3.12 3.93
N ASP A 97 -2.79 2.87 5.17
CA ASP A 97 -2.95 1.54 5.76
C ASP A 97 -4.12 1.68 6.76
N ILE A 98 -5.35 1.80 6.24
CA ILE A 98 -6.62 1.94 6.98
C ILE A 98 -7.35 0.58 6.93
N SER A 99 -8.05 0.20 8.01
CA SER A 99 -8.84 -1.04 7.98
C SER A 99 -9.94 -0.93 6.93
N LEU A 100 -10.12 -1.96 6.09
CA LEU A 100 -11.24 -1.97 5.14
C LEU A 100 -12.60 -2.01 5.85
N GLU A 101 -12.63 -2.41 7.12
CA GLU A 101 -13.82 -2.32 7.95
C GLU A 101 -14.24 -0.87 8.26
N ASP A 102 -13.32 0.10 8.16
CA ASP A 102 -13.62 1.53 8.40
C ASP A 102 -14.33 2.20 7.20
N PHE A 103 -14.33 1.54 6.04
CA PHE A 103 -15.02 2.00 4.83
C PHE A 103 -16.48 1.56 4.87
N VAL A 104 -17.27 2.20 5.75
CA VAL A 104 -18.67 1.85 6.02
C VAL A 104 -19.65 2.79 5.34
N LEU A 105 -20.68 2.22 4.70
CA LEU A 105 -21.88 2.93 4.27
C LEU A 105 -23.11 2.12 4.69
N GLU A 106 -24.10 2.78 5.30
CA GLU A 106 -25.38 2.14 5.71
C GLU A 106 -25.19 0.87 6.57
N GLY A 107 -24.18 0.87 7.45
CA GLY A 107 -23.90 -0.23 8.37
C GLY A 107 -23.19 -1.43 7.75
N LYS A 108 -22.79 -1.37 6.48
CA LYS A 108 -21.96 -2.39 5.81
C LYS A 108 -20.59 -1.82 5.46
N ASN A 109 -19.54 -2.59 5.71
CA ASN A 109 -18.20 -2.22 5.24
C ASN A 109 -17.99 -2.56 3.75
N ILE A 110 -16.92 -2.04 3.16
CA ILE A 110 -16.65 -2.15 1.73
C ILE A 110 -16.50 -3.60 1.25
N LEU A 111 -15.97 -4.50 2.09
CA LEU A 111 -15.82 -5.93 1.77
C LEU A 111 -17.19 -6.60 1.68
N GLN A 112 -18.13 -6.22 2.54
CA GLN A 112 -19.52 -6.69 2.53
C GLN A 112 -20.37 -6.07 1.41
N LEU A 113 -20.04 -4.84 0.99
CA LEU A 113 -20.72 -4.17 -0.13
C LEU A 113 -20.34 -4.77 -1.48
N PHE A 114 -19.15 -5.38 -1.59
CA PHE A 114 -18.63 -6.00 -2.82
C PHE A 114 -18.12 -7.43 -2.57
N PRO A 115 -18.99 -8.37 -2.13
CA PRO A 115 -18.56 -9.71 -1.72
C PRO A 115 -17.90 -10.50 -2.85
N ASP A 116 -18.28 -10.25 -4.11
CA ASP A 116 -17.74 -10.97 -5.28
C ASP A 116 -16.53 -10.27 -5.93
N THR A 117 -15.95 -9.25 -5.29
CA THR A 117 -14.80 -8.50 -5.84
C THR A 117 -13.56 -8.74 -5.01
N GLN A 118 -12.44 -9.06 -5.66
CA GLN A 118 -11.16 -9.22 -4.99
C GLN A 118 -10.65 -7.88 -4.48
N PHE A 119 -10.46 -7.77 -3.17
CA PHE A 119 -9.69 -6.73 -2.51
C PHE A 119 -8.31 -7.25 -2.16
N TYR A 120 -7.30 -6.39 -2.21
CA TYR A 120 -5.99 -6.71 -1.67
C TYR A 120 -5.28 -5.45 -1.20
N ASP A 121 -4.50 -5.56 -0.14
CA ASP A 121 -3.70 -4.44 0.38
C ASP A 121 -2.34 -4.89 0.92
N TYR A 122 -1.50 -3.91 1.22
CA TYR A 122 -0.28 -4.10 1.98
C TYR A 122 -0.50 -3.53 3.38
N THR A 123 -0.01 -4.23 4.40
CA THR A 123 -0.17 -3.74 5.77
C THR A 123 1.06 -3.96 6.64
N LYS A 124 1.22 -3.09 7.64
CA LYS A 124 2.14 -3.32 8.78
C LYS A 124 1.43 -3.55 10.10
N VAL A 125 0.09 -3.56 10.10
CA VAL A 125 -0.75 -3.71 11.29
C VAL A 125 -1.10 -5.19 11.47
N PRO A 126 -0.50 -5.90 12.44
CA PRO A 126 -0.69 -7.35 12.59
C PRO A 126 -2.15 -7.75 12.82
N GLU A 127 -2.93 -6.91 13.49
CA GLU A 127 -4.34 -7.13 13.79
C GLU A 127 -5.18 -7.27 12.52
N ARG A 128 -4.75 -6.69 11.38
CA ARG A 128 -5.49 -6.80 10.11
C ARG A 128 -5.44 -8.19 9.51
N LEU A 129 -4.49 -9.02 9.91
CA LEU A 129 -4.40 -10.39 9.40
C LEU A 129 -5.62 -11.23 9.81
N GLN A 130 -6.31 -10.87 10.90
CA GLN A 130 -7.56 -11.53 11.31
C GLN A 130 -8.70 -11.34 10.30
N LEU A 131 -8.62 -10.31 9.44
CA LEU A 131 -9.63 -10.04 8.42
C LEU A 131 -9.62 -11.09 7.31
N LEU A 132 -8.50 -11.78 7.11
CA LEU A 132 -8.39 -12.85 6.11
C LEU A 132 -9.27 -14.06 6.45
N GLU A 133 -9.51 -14.30 7.74
CA GLU A 133 -10.40 -15.36 8.21
C GLU A 133 -11.88 -14.96 8.08
N GLN A 134 -12.17 -13.65 8.08
CA GLN A 134 -13.53 -13.10 8.07
C GLN A 134 -14.04 -12.83 6.64
N TYR A 135 -13.15 -12.41 5.73
CA TYR A 135 -13.50 -11.94 4.40
C TYR A 135 -12.72 -12.70 3.32
N HIS A 136 -13.36 -13.68 2.70
CA HIS A 136 -12.78 -14.52 1.65
C HIS A 136 -12.41 -13.74 0.36
N ASN A 137 -12.98 -12.55 0.19
CA ASN A 137 -12.70 -11.66 -0.94
C ASN A 137 -11.57 -10.66 -0.63
N TYR A 138 -10.81 -10.86 0.45
CA TYR A 138 -9.71 -9.98 0.84
C TYR A 138 -8.38 -10.74 0.95
N ASP A 139 -7.33 -10.15 0.40
CA ASP A 139 -5.96 -10.66 0.49
C ASP A 139 -5.02 -9.60 1.09
N LEU A 140 -4.01 -10.04 1.85
CA LEU A 140 -3.04 -9.15 2.46
C LEU A 140 -1.61 -9.59 2.19
N THR A 141 -0.75 -8.62 1.92
CA THR A 141 0.70 -8.77 1.98
C THR A 141 1.24 -7.95 3.14
N PHE A 142 1.86 -8.60 4.12
CA PHE A 142 2.45 -7.88 5.24
C PHE A 142 3.75 -7.17 4.81
N SER A 143 4.13 -6.07 5.44
CA SER A 143 5.30 -5.28 5.00
C SER A 143 6.39 -5.25 6.06
N PHE A 144 7.61 -5.58 5.65
CA PHE A 144 8.81 -5.39 6.46
C PHE A 144 9.24 -3.92 6.42
N ASP A 145 9.66 -3.37 7.55
CA ASP A 145 10.13 -1.97 7.65
C ASP A 145 11.57 -1.80 8.12
N GLY A 146 12.32 -2.89 8.17
CA GLY A 146 13.71 -2.91 8.65
C GLY A 146 13.84 -3.41 10.09
N GLU A 147 12.78 -3.33 10.89
CA GLU A 147 12.86 -3.55 12.35
C GLU A 147 11.84 -4.58 12.86
N ASN A 148 10.81 -4.91 12.08
CA ASN A 148 9.75 -5.85 12.46
C ASN A 148 9.95 -7.30 11.98
N TRP A 149 11.20 -7.79 11.88
CA TRP A 149 11.48 -9.11 11.29
C TRP A 149 10.79 -10.27 12.03
N ASP A 150 10.75 -10.24 13.36
CA ASP A 150 10.15 -11.34 14.13
C ASP A 150 8.66 -11.51 13.81
N THR A 151 7.94 -10.39 13.66
CA THR A 151 6.56 -10.40 13.18
C THR A 151 6.47 -10.93 11.75
N CYS A 152 7.33 -10.45 10.83
CA CYS A 152 7.36 -10.95 9.46
C CYS A 152 7.59 -12.46 9.38
N LYS A 153 8.47 -13.01 10.22
CA LYS A 153 8.74 -14.44 10.29
C LYS A 153 7.47 -15.21 10.68
N VAL A 154 6.77 -14.77 11.73
CA VAL A 154 5.50 -15.38 12.15
C VAL A 154 4.45 -15.32 11.04
N VAL A 155 4.40 -14.23 10.29
CA VAL A 155 3.48 -14.06 9.15
C VAL A 155 3.81 -15.03 8.00
N LEU A 156 5.10 -15.14 7.64
CA LEU A 156 5.56 -16.07 6.61
C LEU A 156 5.29 -17.52 7.00
N ASP A 157 5.56 -17.89 8.25
CA ASP A 157 5.32 -19.24 8.79
C ASP A 157 3.82 -19.62 8.79
N ARG A 158 2.92 -18.62 8.77
CA ARG A 158 1.47 -18.81 8.59
C ARG A 158 1.04 -18.88 7.12
N GLY A 159 1.98 -18.83 6.17
CA GLY A 159 1.68 -18.87 4.74
C GLY A 159 1.22 -17.53 4.17
N ILE A 160 1.46 -16.41 4.85
CA ILE A 160 1.10 -15.07 4.35
C ILE A 160 2.35 -14.41 3.77
N ARG A 161 2.21 -13.70 2.65
CA ARG A 161 3.33 -13.03 1.97
C ARG A 161 3.87 -11.87 2.79
N VAL A 162 5.18 -11.63 2.67
CA VAL A 162 5.84 -10.43 3.21
C VAL A 162 6.54 -9.65 2.11
N ALA A 163 6.25 -8.36 1.98
CA ALA A 163 6.97 -7.45 1.11
C ALA A 163 8.24 -6.92 1.79
N ILE A 164 9.36 -7.00 1.07
CA ILE A 164 10.67 -6.51 1.52
C ILE A 164 11.27 -5.62 0.43
N VAL A 165 11.76 -4.46 0.85
CA VAL A 165 12.44 -3.52 -0.05
C VAL A 165 13.94 -3.79 -0.02
N PHE A 166 14.50 -4.08 -1.19
CA PHE A 166 15.93 -4.26 -1.43
C PHE A 166 16.50 -3.07 -2.19
N GLU A 167 17.79 -2.81 -1.99
CA GLU A 167 18.43 -1.65 -2.62
C GLU A 167 18.57 -1.78 -4.15
N ASN A 168 19.25 -2.83 -4.62
CA ASN A 168 19.64 -2.95 -6.03
C ASN A 168 19.29 -4.31 -6.65
N MET A 169 19.54 -5.40 -5.92
CA MET A 169 19.32 -6.76 -6.41
C MET A 169 18.42 -7.52 -5.44
N LEU A 170 17.50 -8.30 -6.01
CA LEU A 170 16.69 -9.26 -5.28
C LEU A 170 17.51 -10.55 -5.17
N PRO A 171 17.83 -11.04 -3.97
CA PRO A 171 18.41 -12.37 -3.84
C PRO A 171 17.35 -13.44 -4.18
N ASP A 172 17.75 -14.67 -4.47
CA ASP A 172 16.79 -15.78 -4.66
C ASP A 172 16.10 -16.17 -3.33
N GLU A 173 16.82 -15.98 -2.22
CA GLU A 173 16.34 -16.23 -0.86
C GLU A 173 16.75 -15.10 0.10
N PHE A 174 15.91 -14.84 1.09
CA PHE A 174 16.23 -13.95 2.21
C PHE A 174 15.82 -14.61 3.51
N LYS A 175 16.80 -14.85 4.40
CA LYS A 175 16.61 -15.49 5.70
C LYS A 175 15.85 -16.83 5.63
N GLY A 176 16.13 -17.62 4.58
CA GLY A 176 15.55 -18.96 4.39
C GLY A 176 14.18 -18.99 3.70
N TYR A 177 13.67 -17.85 3.23
CA TYR A 177 12.43 -17.78 2.45
C TYR A 177 12.73 -17.37 1.01
N LYS A 178 12.03 -18.00 0.06
CA LYS A 178 12.07 -17.66 -1.36
C LYS A 178 11.65 -16.20 -1.57
N VAL A 179 12.40 -15.50 -2.41
CA VAL A 179 12.10 -14.13 -2.83
C VAL A 179 11.67 -14.14 -4.28
N ILE A 180 10.56 -13.48 -4.59
CA ILE A 180 10.09 -13.26 -5.96
C ILE A 180 10.27 -11.80 -6.37
N ASP A 181 10.39 -11.55 -7.67
CA ASP A 181 10.38 -10.20 -8.22
C ASP A 181 8.96 -9.62 -8.27
N ALA A 182 8.65 -8.81 -7.27
CA ALA A 182 7.37 -8.13 -7.11
C ALA A 182 7.30 -6.77 -7.82
N ASN A 183 8.29 -6.41 -8.67
CA ASN A 183 8.32 -5.10 -9.33
C ASN A 183 7.44 -5.01 -10.60
N LYS A 184 7.09 -6.14 -11.23
CA LYS A 184 6.42 -6.16 -12.54
C LYS A 184 4.97 -5.68 -12.49
N ASP A 185 4.24 -6.16 -11.50
CA ASP A 185 2.86 -5.77 -11.22
C ASP A 185 2.62 -5.81 -9.71
N ASP A 186 1.43 -5.42 -9.27
CA ASP A 186 1.07 -5.29 -7.86
C ASP A 186 0.11 -6.38 -7.37
N ALA A 187 -0.28 -7.35 -8.22
CA ALA A 187 -1.38 -8.29 -7.96
C ALA A 187 -0.94 -9.47 -7.08
N ARG A 188 -0.49 -9.17 -5.84
CA ARG A 188 0.10 -10.15 -4.91
C ARG A 188 -0.84 -11.29 -4.50
N PHE A 189 -2.14 -11.08 -4.59
CA PHE A 189 -3.14 -12.11 -4.35
C PHE A 189 -3.10 -13.26 -5.38
N LEU A 190 -2.33 -13.12 -6.47
CA LEU A 190 -2.07 -14.17 -7.45
C LEU A 190 -0.81 -14.99 -7.13
N ASP A 191 0.04 -14.51 -6.21
CA ASP A 191 1.27 -15.16 -5.84
C ASP A 191 1.04 -16.22 -4.73
N GLU A 192 1.93 -17.20 -4.67
CA GLU A 192 1.91 -18.21 -3.60
C GLU A 192 2.03 -17.55 -2.20
N GLY A 193 1.46 -18.20 -1.19
CA GLY A 193 1.60 -17.80 0.21
C GLY A 193 2.99 -18.11 0.79
N GLY A 194 3.36 -17.44 1.87
CA GLY A 194 4.56 -17.77 2.66
C GLY A 194 5.90 -17.42 1.99
N ILE A 195 5.86 -16.57 0.95
CA ILE A 195 7.04 -16.10 0.22
C ILE A 195 7.31 -14.61 0.46
N ILE A 196 8.51 -14.18 0.11
CA ILE A 196 8.90 -12.78 0.14
C ILE A 196 8.64 -12.13 -1.21
N CYS A 197 7.86 -11.06 -1.21
CA CYS A 197 7.63 -10.18 -2.34
C CYS A 197 8.75 -9.12 -2.39
N GLY A 198 9.81 -9.41 -3.14
CA GLY A 198 10.98 -8.54 -3.25
C GLY A 198 10.72 -7.32 -4.14
N LEU A 199 10.87 -6.13 -3.56
CA LEU A 199 10.69 -4.84 -4.25
C LEU A 199 12.03 -4.09 -4.30
N THR A 200 12.27 -3.35 -5.39
CA THR A 200 13.42 -2.44 -5.45
C THR A 200 13.07 -1.09 -4.87
N TYR A 201 14.00 -0.50 -4.11
CA TYR A 201 13.80 0.80 -3.51
C TYR A 201 13.51 1.88 -4.56
N LYS A 202 12.39 2.60 -4.39
CA LYS A 202 12.03 3.72 -5.26
C LYS A 202 12.52 5.00 -4.61
N ARG A 203 13.49 5.67 -5.25
CA ARG A 203 13.98 6.97 -4.79
C ARG A 203 12.83 7.98 -4.69
N VAL A 204 12.63 8.52 -3.50
CA VAL A 204 11.57 9.49 -3.17
C VAL A 204 12.12 10.91 -3.15
N ALA A 205 11.24 11.92 -3.17
CA ALA A 205 11.64 13.33 -3.13
C ALA A 205 12.50 13.67 -1.91
N ASN A 206 12.29 13.01 -0.78
CA ASN A 206 13.07 13.21 0.46
C ASN A 206 14.53 12.77 0.33
N ASP A 207 14.85 11.93 -0.65
CA ASP A 207 16.23 11.51 -0.91
C ASP A 207 17.02 12.56 -1.70
N TYR A 208 16.45 13.73 -1.98
CA TYR A 208 17.11 14.77 -2.77
C TYR A 208 17.27 16.04 -1.97
N ILE A 209 18.50 16.59 -1.97
CA ILE A 209 18.83 17.89 -1.36
C ILE A 209 19.48 18.73 -2.46
N ASN A 210 18.92 19.92 -2.72
CA ASN A 210 19.38 20.83 -3.79
C ASN A 210 19.58 20.12 -5.15
N GLY A 211 18.65 19.21 -5.50
CA GLY A 211 18.69 18.43 -6.75
C GLY A 211 19.65 17.24 -6.76
N THR A 212 20.47 17.06 -5.71
CA THR A 212 21.41 15.94 -5.59
C THR A 212 20.79 14.80 -4.82
N PHE A 213 20.93 13.57 -5.30
CA PHE A 213 20.47 12.37 -4.59
C PHE A 213 21.41 12.04 -3.43
N HIS A 214 20.83 11.90 -2.24
CA HIS A 214 21.45 11.40 -1.03
C HIS A 214 20.87 10.03 -0.71
N ARG A 215 21.72 9.01 -0.77
CA ARG A 215 21.35 7.64 -0.42
C ARG A 215 20.89 7.60 1.05
N PRO A 216 19.69 7.07 1.34
CA PRO A 216 19.23 6.93 2.71
C PRO A 216 20.06 5.94 3.51
N GLU A 217 20.46 6.32 4.72
CA GLU A 217 21.02 5.40 5.71
C GLU A 217 19.92 4.95 6.67
N THR A 218 19.34 3.77 6.38
CA THR A 218 18.16 3.23 7.06
C THR A 218 18.14 1.71 7.02
N THR A 219 17.48 1.11 8.01
CA THR A 219 17.14 -0.31 8.08
C THR A 219 15.99 -0.68 7.12
N PHE A 220 15.18 0.29 6.69
CA PHE A 220 14.05 0.06 5.77
C PHE A 220 14.48 -0.52 4.42
N ILE A 221 15.67 -0.13 3.94
CA ILE A 221 16.24 -0.61 2.69
C ILE A 221 17.15 -1.78 3.02
N THR A 222 16.72 -2.98 2.66
CA THR A 222 17.50 -4.21 2.85
C THR A 222 18.69 -4.20 1.91
N ARG A 223 19.88 -4.32 2.49
CA ARG A 223 21.14 -4.38 1.76
C ARG A 223 21.66 -5.80 1.90
N ASN A 224 21.93 -6.45 0.77
CA ASN A 224 22.66 -7.70 0.78
C ASN A 224 24.09 -7.36 1.19
N ASN A 225 24.45 -7.61 2.45
CA ASN A 225 25.85 -7.66 2.83
C ASN A 225 26.45 -8.81 2.02
N LYS A 226 27.35 -8.47 1.09
CA LYS A 226 28.21 -9.47 0.45
C LYS A 226 29.09 -10.14 1.49
#